data_AF-A0A7F8RDU3-F1
#
_entry.id   AF-A0A7F8RDU3-F1
#
_cell.length_a   1.000
_cell.length_b   1.000
_cell.length_c   1.000
_cell.angle_alpha   90.00
_cell.angle_beta   90.00
_cell.angle_gamma   90.00
#
_symmetry.space_group_name_H-M   'P 1'
#
loop_
_entity.id
_entity.type
_entity.pdbx_description
1 polymer ?
#
loop_
_entity_poly.entity_id
_entity_poly.type
_entity_poly.pdbx_seq_one_letter_code
_entity_poly.pdbx_strand_id
1 'polypeptide(L)'
;MAAGSIFNVFTGRTHRSNQVTAPEYVFLISELAGEQRFASIVAKRLESLGALTHGDRRATESRDLSRFNFDNKYGRNALEIVMKSIVNLDSPMVSPPPDYPGEFFKDVRQGLIGVGLINVEDRSGILTLDKDYNNIGKFLNRILGMEVHQQNALFQYFADTLTAVVQNAKKNGRYDMGILDLGSGDEKVRKSDVKKFLTPGYSTSGHVELYTISVERGMSWEEATKIWAELTGPDDGFYLSLQIRNNKKTAILVKEVNPKKKLFLVYRPNTGKQLKLEIYADLKKKYKKVVSDDALIHWLDQYNSSADTCTHAYWRGNCKKASLGLVCEIGLRCRTYYVLCGSVLSVWTKVEGVLASVSGTNVKMQIVRLRTEDGQRIVGLIIPANCVSPLVNLLSTSDQSQQLAVQQKQLWQQRHPQSIANLSNA
;
A
#
# COMPACT_ATOMS: atom_id res chain seq x y z
N MET A 1 -23.51 -10.87 10.59
CA MET A 1 -23.62 -9.53 11.21
C MET A 1 -23.18 -9.47 12.68
N ALA A 2 -23.19 -10.58 13.45
CA ALA A 2 -22.91 -10.57 14.89
C ALA A 2 -21.43 -10.41 15.32
N ALA A 3 -20.47 -10.92 14.54
CA ALA A 3 -19.05 -10.99 14.98
C ALA A 3 -18.39 -9.61 15.22
N GLY A 4 -18.64 -8.63 14.35
CA GLY A 4 -18.03 -7.30 14.48
C GLY A 4 -18.64 -6.44 15.61
N SER A 5 -19.90 -6.70 15.97
CA SER A 5 -20.57 -6.00 17.08
C SER A 5 -20.07 -6.52 18.44
N ILE A 6 -19.85 -7.83 18.54
CA ILE A 6 -19.27 -8.48 19.72
C ILE A 6 -17.83 -7.98 19.96
N PHE A 7 -17.04 -7.91 18.90
CA PHE A 7 -15.64 -7.47 18.97
C PHE A 7 -15.49 -6.05 19.55
N ASN A 8 -16.36 -5.12 19.15
CA ASN A 8 -16.36 -3.74 19.62
C ASN A 8 -16.75 -3.63 21.12
N VAL A 9 -17.65 -4.50 21.57
CA VAL A 9 -18.01 -4.61 22.99
C VAL A 9 -16.84 -5.17 23.80
N PHE A 10 -16.05 -6.10 23.25
CA PHE A 10 -14.90 -6.67 23.95
C PHE A 10 -13.72 -5.70 24.07
N THR A 11 -13.35 -4.99 23.00
CA THR A 11 -12.24 -4.02 23.02
C THR A 11 -12.59 -2.75 23.81
N GLY A 12 -13.83 -2.27 23.70
CA GLY A 12 -14.31 -1.11 24.48
C GLY A 12 -14.46 -1.39 25.99
N ARG A 13 -14.67 -2.64 26.39
CA ARG A 13 -14.77 -3.03 27.82
C ARG A 13 -13.41 -3.15 28.51
N THR A 14 -12.39 -3.51 27.75
CA THR A 14 -11.03 -3.77 28.24
C THR A 14 -10.14 -2.54 28.19
N HIS A 15 -10.40 -1.58 27.29
CA HIS A 15 -9.76 -0.28 27.29
C HIS A 15 -10.56 0.73 28.13
N ARG A 16 -10.04 1.11 29.31
CA ARG A 16 -10.68 2.10 30.21
C ARG A 16 -9.75 3.29 30.44
N SER A 17 -10.33 4.47 30.66
CA SER A 17 -9.57 5.69 31.00
C SER A 17 -8.69 5.47 32.24
N ASN A 18 -7.46 5.98 32.23
CA ASN A 18 -6.45 5.88 33.30
C ASN A 18 -5.90 4.47 33.58
N GLN A 19 -5.88 3.57 32.60
CA GLN A 19 -5.18 2.30 32.76
C GLN A 19 -3.66 2.48 32.86
N VAL A 20 -3.05 1.84 33.87
CA VAL A 20 -1.59 1.84 34.13
C VAL A 20 -0.84 1.06 33.04
N THR A 21 -1.49 0.09 32.41
CA THR A 21 -0.94 -0.74 31.32
C THR A 21 -1.98 -0.90 30.23
N ALA A 22 -1.60 -0.66 28.99
CA ALA A 22 -2.50 -0.84 27.85
C ALA A 22 -2.80 -2.33 27.63
N PRO A 23 -4.05 -2.70 27.27
CA PRO A 23 -4.38 -4.08 26.96
C PRO A 23 -3.68 -4.54 25.65
N GLU A 24 -3.09 -5.72 25.68
CA GLU A 24 -2.52 -6.37 24.49
C GLU A 24 -3.58 -7.23 23.79
N TYR A 25 -3.84 -6.98 22.50
CA TYR A 25 -4.79 -7.75 21.71
C TYR A 25 -4.05 -8.68 20.74
N VAL A 26 -4.08 -9.98 21.02
CA VAL A 26 -3.54 -11.02 20.12
C VAL A 26 -4.66 -11.62 19.30
N PHE A 27 -4.66 -11.35 18.00
CA PHE A 27 -5.62 -11.95 17.06
C PHE A 27 -5.10 -13.29 16.55
N LEU A 28 -5.79 -14.36 16.92
CA LEU A 28 -5.58 -15.69 16.36
C LEU A 28 -6.45 -15.84 15.12
N ILE A 29 -5.83 -16.13 13.98
CA ILE A 29 -6.50 -16.43 12.72
C ILE A 29 -5.99 -17.80 12.30
N SER A 30 -6.90 -18.75 12.08
CA SER A 30 -6.58 -20.06 11.57
C SER A 30 -5.99 -19.96 10.16
N GLU A 31 -5.11 -20.88 9.79
CA GLU A 31 -4.58 -21.03 8.42
C GLU A 31 -5.61 -21.70 7.49
N LEU A 32 -6.88 -21.35 7.64
CA LEU A 32 -7.98 -21.78 6.79
C LEU A 32 -8.37 -20.61 5.86
N ALA A 33 -8.49 -20.89 4.56
CA ALA A 33 -8.93 -19.91 3.58
C ALA A 33 -10.28 -19.26 3.96
N GLY A 34 -11.18 -20.04 4.56
CA GLY A 34 -12.46 -19.55 5.10
C GLY A 34 -12.35 -18.55 6.24
N GLU A 35 -11.27 -18.62 7.03
CA GLU A 35 -11.02 -17.70 8.14
C GLU A 35 -10.30 -16.42 7.73
N GLN A 36 -9.56 -16.44 6.61
CA GLN A 36 -9.01 -15.21 6.03
C GLN A 36 -10.11 -14.21 5.64
N ARG A 37 -11.34 -14.69 5.37
CA ARG A 37 -12.55 -13.88 5.22
C ARG A 37 -12.93 -13.13 6.50
N PHE A 38 -12.85 -13.77 7.66
CA PHE A 38 -13.12 -13.09 8.93
C PHE A 38 -12.06 -12.05 9.19
N ALA A 39 -10.81 -12.36 8.89
CA ALA A 39 -9.71 -11.40 8.96
C ALA A 39 -9.94 -10.19 8.05
N SER A 40 -10.36 -10.37 6.79
CA SER A 40 -10.59 -9.27 5.83
C SER A 40 -11.82 -8.40 6.16
N ILE A 41 -12.91 -9.00 6.66
CA ILE A 41 -14.10 -8.26 7.09
C ILE A 41 -13.83 -7.49 8.38
N VAL A 42 -13.16 -8.12 9.35
CA VAL A 42 -12.73 -7.46 10.60
C VAL A 42 -11.74 -6.35 10.28
N ALA A 43 -10.80 -6.59 9.35
CA ALA A 43 -9.84 -5.60 8.86
C ALA A 43 -10.51 -4.37 8.27
N LYS A 44 -11.42 -4.54 7.30
CA LYS A 44 -12.16 -3.44 6.66
C LYS A 44 -12.99 -2.65 7.68
N ARG A 45 -13.55 -3.34 8.68
CA ARG A 45 -14.33 -2.70 9.76
C ARG A 45 -13.43 -1.98 10.76
N LEU A 46 -12.24 -2.50 11.07
CA LEU A 46 -11.23 -1.83 11.89
C LEU A 46 -10.66 -0.59 11.18
N GLU A 47 -10.38 -0.66 9.88
CA GLU A 47 -9.97 0.48 9.05
C GLU A 47 -11.07 1.56 9.01
N SER A 48 -12.33 1.16 8.79
CA SER A 48 -13.48 2.07 8.81
C SER A 48 -13.77 2.65 10.21
N LEU A 49 -13.51 1.90 11.27
CA LEU A 49 -13.66 2.36 12.66
C LEU A 49 -12.47 3.22 13.10
N GLY A 50 -11.28 3.06 12.52
CA GLY A 50 -10.13 3.97 12.73
C GLY A 50 -10.43 5.41 12.27
N ALA A 51 -11.38 5.57 11.35
CA ALA A 51 -11.92 6.89 10.97
C ALA A 51 -12.99 7.43 11.96
N LEU A 52 -13.60 6.56 12.77
CA LEU A 52 -14.69 6.88 13.72
C LEU A 52 -14.27 6.80 15.20
N THR A 53 -13.08 6.26 15.51
CA THR A 53 -12.51 6.16 16.86
C THR A 53 -11.47 7.26 17.04
N HIS A 54 -11.94 8.49 17.22
CA HIS A 54 -11.15 9.52 17.89
C HIS A 54 -10.86 9.03 19.32
N GLY A 55 -9.63 8.57 19.59
CA GLY A 55 -9.25 8.12 20.94
C GLY A 55 -7.78 7.75 21.11
N ASP A 56 -7.29 6.72 20.42
CA ASP A 56 -5.87 6.33 20.48
C ASP A 56 -5.44 5.69 19.15
N ARG A 57 -4.51 6.36 18.46
CA ARG A 57 -4.09 6.02 17.09
C ARG A 57 -3.00 4.94 17.06
N ARG A 58 -2.42 4.60 18.22
CA ARG A 58 -1.34 3.61 18.35
C ARG A 58 -1.80 2.16 18.12
N ALA A 59 -3.10 1.89 18.27
CA ALA A 59 -3.65 0.54 18.08
C ALA A 59 -3.77 0.13 16.59
N THR A 60 -3.82 1.09 15.66
CA THR A 60 -3.97 0.84 14.21
C THR A 60 -2.65 0.91 13.43
N GLU A 61 -1.55 1.32 14.05
CA GLU A 61 -0.25 1.55 13.40
C GLU A 61 0.49 0.27 12.96
N SER A 62 0.06 -0.92 13.41
CA SER A 62 0.89 -2.14 13.29
C SER A 62 0.44 -3.18 12.25
N ARG A 63 -0.66 -2.97 11.52
CA ARG A 63 -1.16 -3.99 10.59
C ARG A 63 -1.65 -3.40 9.28
N ASP A 64 -0.84 -3.60 8.24
CA ASP A 64 -1.23 -3.45 6.84
C ASP A 64 -2.27 -4.51 6.48
N LEU A 65 -3.51 -4.18 6.82
CA LEU A 65 -4.73 -4.96 6.62
C LEU A 65 -5.20 -4.96 5.15
N SER A 66 -4.62 -4.07 4.32
CA SER A 66 -4.91 -3.92 2.89
C SER A 66 -4.63 -5.20 2.10
N ARG A 67 -3.66 -6.02 2.54
CA ARG A 67 -3.32 -7.32 1.94
C ARG A 67 -4.49 -8.31 1.93
N PHE A 68 -5.45 -8.13 2.82
CA PHE A 68 -6.64 -8.96 2.94
C PHE A 68 -7.87 -8.34 2.27
N ASN A 69 -7.73 -7.14 1.67
CA ASN A 69 -8.84 -6.47 1.00
C ASN A 69 -9.03 -6.98 -0.44
N PHE A 70 -9.62 -8.18 -0.55
CA PHE A 70 -9.98 -8.82 -1.83
C PHE A 70 -11.22 -8.19 -2.49
N ASP A 71 -11.95 -7.35 -1.77
CA ASP A 71 -13.20 -6.71 -2.24
C ASP A 71 -12.89 -5.43 -3.04
N ASN A 72 -12.20 -5.63 -4.16
CA ASN A 72 -11.86 -4.58 -5.12
C ASN A 72 -12.13 -5.05 -6.56
N LYS A 73 -11.98 -4.15 -7.55
CA LYS A 73 -12.27 -4.49 -8.96
C LYS A 73 -11.37 -5.62 -9.50
N TYR A 74 -10.16 -5.77 -8.99
CA TYR A 74 -9.24 -6.85 -9.39
C TYR A 74 -9.65 -8.19 -8.77
N GLY A 75 -10.08 -8.19 -7.51
CA GLY A 75 -10.65 -9.36 -6.85
C GLY A 75 -11.89 -9.88 -7.57
N ARG A 76 -12.84 -9.00 -7.91
CA ARG A 76 -14.04 -9.38 -8.68
C ARG A 76 -13.70 -9.94 -10.05
N ASN A 77 -12.77 -9.31 -10.78
CA ASN A 77 -12.30 -9.82 -12.08
C ASN A 77 -11.58 -11.17 -11.96
N ALA A 78 -10.73 -11.35 -10.94
CA ALA A 78 -10.05 -12.61 -10.69
C ALA A 78 -11.05 -13.72 -10.37
N LEU A 79 -12.07 -13.43 -9.55
CA LEU A 79 -13.14 -14.37 -9.23
C LEU A 79 -13.94 -14.74 -10.49
N GLU A 80 -14.22 -13.77 -11.36
CA GLU A 80 -14.89 -14.04 -12.62
C GLU A 80 -14.09 -15.01 -13.50
N ILE A 81 -12.78 -14.79 -13.66
CA ILE A 81 -11.88 -15.68 -14.41
C ILE A 81 -11.87 -17.07 -13.79
N VAL A 82 -11.75 -17.18 -12.46
CA VAL A 82 -11.74 -18.47 -11.76
C VAL A 82 -13.05 -19.22 -12.01
N MET A 83 -14.20 -18.57 -11.81
CA MET A 83 -15.50 -19.22 -11.95
C MET A 83 -15.75 -19.67 -13.38
N LYS A 84 -15.43 -18.83 -14.40
CA LYS A 84 -15.52 -19.22 -15.81
C LYS A 84 -14.55 -20.33 -16.20
N SER A 85 -13.35 -20.34 -15.64
CA SER A 85 -12.37 -21.42 -15.87
C SER A 85 -12.90 -22.76 -15.33
N ILE A 86 -13.54 -22.75 -14.16
CA ILE A 86 -14.06 -23.98 -13.53
C ILE A 86 -15.24 -24.59 -14.32
N VAL A 87 -16.07 -23.76 -14.96
CA VAL A 87 -17.17 -24.22 -15.83
C VAL A 87 -16.76 -24.42 -17.30
N ASN A 88 -15.45 -24.37 -17.62
CA ASN A 88 -14.90 -24.51 -18.98
C ASN A 88 -15.41 -23.44 -19.98
N LEU A 89 -15.81 -22.25 -19.51
CA LEU A 89 -16.22 -21.15 -20.38
C LEU A 89 -15.02 -20.32 -20.89
N ASP A 90 -13.95 -20.23 -20.11
CA ASP A 90 -12.71 -19.51 -20.46
C ASP A 90 -11.48 -20.39 -20.18
N SER A 91 -10.38 -20.09 -20.88
CA SER A 91 -9.09 -20.72 -20.61
C SER A 91 -8.51 -20.25 -19.27
N PRO A 92 -7.99 -21.17 -18.43
CA PRO A 92 -7.43 -20.81 -17.14
C PRO A 92 -6.21 -19.90 -17.29
N MET A 93 -6.20 -18.78 -16.56
CA MET A 93 -5.09 -17.82 -16.59
C MET A 93 -3.84 -18.34 -15.86
N VAL A 94 -4.02 -19.22 -14.89
CA VAL A 94 -2.96 -19.85 -14.09
C VAL A 94 -3.21 -21.35 -14.02
N SER A 95 -2.15 -22.14 -13.83
CA SER A 95 -2.27 -23.58 -13.63
C SER A 95 -2.91 -23.89 -12.27
N PRO A 96 -3.64 -25.01 -12.14
CA PRO A 96 -4.15 -25.47 -10.85
C PRO A 96 -2.99 -25.79 -9.89
N PRO A 97 -3.23 -25.80 -8.56
CA PRO A 97 -2.20 -26.08 -7.57
C PRO A 97 -1.55 -27.47 -7.81
N PRO A 98 -0.20 -27.56 -7.88
CA PRO A 98 0.49 -28.81 -8.22
C PRO A 98 0.36 -29.90 -7.14
N ASP A 99 0.12 -29.50 -5.90
CA ASP A 99 0.01 -30.41 -4.74
C ASP A 99 -1.42 -30.95 -4.53
N TYR A 100 -2.36 -30.67 -5.43
CA TYR A 100 -3.75 -31.11 -5.28
C TYR A 100 -3.91 -32.59 -5.71
N PRO A 101 -4.47 -33.46 -4.85
CA PRO A 101 -4.70 -34.84 -5.21
C PRO A 101 -5.92 -34.96 -6.16
N GLY A 102 -5.69 -35.39 -7.40
CA GLY A 102 -6.76 -35.69 -8.36
C GLY A 102 -7.05 -34.56 -9.37
N GLU A 103 -8.27 -34.54 -9.91
CA GLU A 103 -8.70 -33.60 -10.95
C GLU A 103 -9.29 -32.33 -10.33
N PHE A 104 -8.44 -31.36 -10.03
CA PHE A 104 -8.80 -30.09 -9.37
C PHE A 104 -10.10 -29.47 -9.89
N PHE A 105 -10.23 -29.27 -11.22
CA PHE A 105 -11.40 -28.60 -11.80
C PHE A 105 -12.70 -29.39 -11.62
N LYS A 106 -12.63 -30.72 -11.60
CA LYS A 106 -13.80 -31.59 -11.45
C LYS A 106 -14.27 -31.60 -10.00
N ASP A 107 -13.34 -31.75 -9.06
CA ASP A 107 -13.64 -31.81 -7.62
C ASP A 107 -14.18 -30.46 -7.11
N VAL A 108 -13.52 -29.37 -7.50
CA VAL A 108 -13.95 -28.01 -7.16
C VAL A 108 -15.31 -27.71 -7.78
N ARG A 109 -15.56 -28.12 -9.02
CA ARG A 109 -16.87 -27.96 -9.67
C ARG A 109 -17.97 -28.67 -8.87
N GLN A 110 -17.74 -29.91 -8.45
CA GLN A 110 -18.69 -30.65 -7.63
C GLN A 110 -18.94 -29.95 -6.29
N GLY A 111 -17.89 -29.46 -5.63
CA GLY A 111 -18.02 -28.69 -4.40
C GLY A 111 -18.78 -27.38 -4.60
N LEU A 112 -18.57 -26.67 -5.71
CA LEU A 112 -19.27 -25.43 -6.05
C LEU A 112 -20.75 -25.63 -6.39
N ILE A 113 -21.11 -26.77 -7.00
CA ILE A 113 -22.51 -27.21 -7.16
C ILE A 113 -23.12 -27.46 -5.78
N GLY A 114 -22.42 -28.19 -4.90
CA GLY A 114 -22.88 -28.51 -3.55
C GLY A 114 -23.17 -27.28 -2.67
N VAL A 115 -22.42 -26.18 -2.87
CA VAL A 115 -22.64 -24.92 -2.13
C VAL A 115 -23.57 -23.92 -2.85
N GLY A 116 -24.12 -24.30 -4.01
CA GLY A 116 -25.07 -23.49 -4.78
C GLY A 116 -24.45 -22.27 -5.45
N LEU A 117 -23.18 -22.34 -5.88
CA LEU A 117 -22.53 -21.32 -6.71
C LEU A 117 -22.59 -21.65 -8.21
N ILE A 118 -22.83 -22.92 -8.54
CA ILE A 118 -23.05 -23.43 -9.90
C ILE A 118 -24.38 -24.17 -9.91
N ASN A 119 -25.23 -23.84 -10.87
CA ASN A 119 -26.47 -24.54 -11.12
C ASN A 119 -26.27 -25.49 -12.31
N VAL A 120 -26.81 -26.70 -12.20
CA VAL A 120 -26.85 -27.67 -13.30
C VAL A 120 -28.25 -27.63 -13.88
N GLU A 121 -28.40 -27.31 -15.17
CA GLU A 121 -29.69 -27.42 -15.82
C GLU A 121 -30.05 -28.90 -16.06
N ASP A 122 -31.16 -29.35 -15.47
CA ASP A 122 -31.62 -30.75 -15.47
C ASP A 122 -31.85 -31.36 -16.86
N ARG A 123 -32.04 -30.53 -17.90
CA ARG A 123 -32.37 -30.99 -19.26
C ARG A 123 -31.19 -31.00 -20.24
N SER A 124 -30.16 -30.22 -19.98
CA SER A 124 -29.07 -29.94 -20.94
C SER A 124 -27.69 -30.31 -20.40
N GLY A 125 -27.56 -30.51 -19.07
CA GLY A 125 -26.27 -30.70 -18.42
C GLY A 125 -25.37 -29.46 -18.48
N ILE A 126 -25.90 -28.32 -18.93
CA ILE A 126 -25.17 -27.07 -19.03
C ILE A 126 -24.99 -26.50 -17.63
N LEU A 127 -23.74 -26.18 -17.31
CA LEU A 127 -23.36 -25.53 -16.06
C LEU A 127 -23.61 -24.04 -16.19
N THR A 128 -24.49 -23.50 -15.37
CA THR A 128 -24.76 -22.06 -15.31
C THR A 128 -24.24 -21.49 -14.01
N LEU A 129 -23.63 -20.31 -14.09
CA LEU A 129 -23.14 -19.59 -12.92
C LEU A 129 -24.30 -18.87 -12.24
N ASP A 130 -24.34 -18.92 -10.91
CA ASP A 130 -25.40 -18.25 -10.15
C ASP A 130 -25.36 -16.71 -10.32
N LYS A 131 -26.50 -16.04 -10.11
CA LYS A 131 -26.56 -14.57 -10.16
C LYS A 131 -25.62 -14.00 -9.10
N ASP A 132 -24.84 -12.97 -9.45
CA ASP A 132 -23.81 -12.38 -8.59
C ASP A 132 -22.67 -13.34 -8.17
N TYR A 133 -22.32 -14.32 -9.00
CA TYR A 133 -21.18 -15.22 -8.73
C TYR A 133 -19.84 -14.49 -8.55
N ASN A 134 -19.70 -13.28 -9.10
CA ASN A 134 -18.52 -12.41 -8.96
C ASN A 134 -18.51 -11.59 -7.65
N ASN A 135 -19.50 -11.78 -6.78
CA ASN A 135 -19.52 -11.16 -5.45
C ASN A 135 -18.58 -11.92 -4.50
N ILE A 136 -17.45 -11.28 -4.16
CA ILE A 136 -16.43 -11.84 -3.27
C ILE A 136 -17.02 -12.24 -1.90
N GLY A 137 -17.91 -11.42 -1.34
CA GLY A 137 -18.56 -11.73 -0.06
C GLY A 137 -19.43 -12.97 -0.13
N LYS A 138 -20.17 -13.17 -1.24
CA LYS A 138 -20.99 -14.36 -1.48
C LYS A 138 -20.11 -15.60 -1.70
N PHE A 139 -19.11 -15.50 -2.57
CA PHE A 139 -18.15 -16.57 -2.84
C PHE A 139 -17.49 -17.07 -1.53
N LEU A 140 -16.88 -16.16 -0.77
CA LEU A 140 -16.19 -16.53 0.47
C LEU A 140 -17.14 -17.11 1.53
N ASN A 141 -18.41 -16.70 1.55
CA ASN A 141 -19.42 -17.30 2.44
C ASN A 141 -19.80 -18.71 2.02
N ARG A 142 -19.86 -18.99 0.72
CA ARG A 142 -20.35 -20.26 0.19
C ARG A 142 -19.27 -21.34 0.21
N ILE A 143 -18.01 -21.00 -0.06
CA ILE A 143 -16.89 -21.95 0.01
C ILE A 143 -16.64 -22.51 1.43
N LEU A 144 -17.19 -21.88 2.48
CA LEU A 144 -17.15 -22.42 3.84
C LEU A 144 -17.94 -23.73 3.99
N GLY A 145 -18.86 -24.01 3.07
CA GLY A 145 -19.59 -25.28 3.00
C GLY A 145 -18.86 -26.38 2.24
N MET A 146 -17.67 -26.10 1.70
CA MET A 146 -16.85 -27.10 0.99
C MET A 146 -15.89 -27.80 1.94
N GLU A 147 -15.36 -28.94 1.52
CA GLU A 147 -14.32 -29.62 2.29
C GLU A 147 -13.05 -28.76 2.39
N VAL A 148 -12.38 -28.83 3.55
CA VAL A 148 -11.25 -27.95 3.90
C VAL A 148 -10.12 -27.99 2.86
N HIS A 149 -9.82 -29.17 2.34
CA HIS A 149 -8.76 -29.33 1.34
C HIS A 149 -9.12 -28.67 0.00
N GLN A 150 -10.37 -28.82 -0.45
CA GLN A 150 -10.91 -28.19 -1.66
C GLN A 150 -11.00 -26.68 -1.51
N GLN A 151 -11.44 -26.21 -0.33
CA GLN A 151 -11.53 -24.80 0.00
C GLN A 151 -10.16 -24.11 -0.08
N ASN A 152 -9.15 -24.71 0.56
CA ASN A 152 -7.79 -24.17 0.57
C ASN A 152 -7.19 -24.16 -0.84
N ALA A 153 -7.37 -25.23 -1.60
CA ALA A 153 -6.88 -25.31 -2.97
C ALA A 153 -7.58 -24.30 -3.91
N LEU A 154 -8.91 -24.17 -3.82
CA LEU A 154 -9.69 -23.19 -4.58
C LEU A 154 -9.28 -21.75 -4.23
N PHE A 155 -9.07 -21.46 -2.95
CA PHE A 155 -8.64 -20.14 -2.53
C PHE A 155 -7.21 -19.83 -2.96
N GLN A 156 -6.29 -20.81 -2.92
CA GLN A 156 -4.93 -20.67 -3.44
C GLN A 156 -4.97 -20.35 -4.94
N TYR A 157 -5.76 -21.10 -5.71
CA TYR A 157 -5.96 -20.84 -7.14
C TYR A 157 -6.54 -19.44 -7.42
N PHE A 158 -7.50 -18.98 -6.59
CA PHE A 158 -8.00 -17.61 -6.65
C PHE A 158 -6.93 -16.56 -6.32
N ALA A 159 -6.10 -16.78 -5.29
CA ALA A 159 -5.04 -15.86 -4.90
C ALA A 159 -3.95 -15.75 -5.99
N ASP A 160 -3.60 -16.86 -6.63
CA ASP A 160 -2.66 -16.90 -7.74
C ASP A 160 -3.22 -16.20 -8.98
N THR A 161 -4.50 -16.44 -9.29
CA THR A 161 -5.21 -15.73 -10.37
C THR A 161 -5.27 -14.23 -10.09
N LEU A 162 -5.59 -13.81 -8.86
CA LEU A 162 -5.59 -12.41 -8.46
C LEU A 162 -4.22 -11.78 -8.62
N THR A 163 -3.16 -12.48 -8.22
CA THR A 163 -1.78 -12.03 -8.40
C THR A 163 -1.46 -11.83 -9.88
N ALA A 164 -1.85 -12.77 -10.74
CA ALA A 164 -1.66 -12.68 -12.20
C ALA A 164 -2.46 -11.51 -12.81
N VAL A 165 -3.72 -11.32 -12.42
CA VAL A 165 -4.57 -10.19 -12.85
C VAL A 165 -3.96 -8.86 -12.44
N VAL A 166 -3.47 -8.74 -11.20
CA VAL A 166 -2.79 -7.55 -10.69
C VAL A 166 -1.49 -7.30 -11.45
N GLN A 167 -0.69 -8.34 -11.71
CA GLN A 167 0.54 -8.21 -12.48
C GLN A 167 0.27 -7.77 -13.93
N ASN A 168 -0.76 -8.32 -14.57
CA ASN A 168 -1.18 -7.92 -15.92
C ASN A 168 -1.67 -6.46 -15.94
N ALA A 169 -2.48 -6.07 -14.95
CA ALA A 169 -2.92 -4.69 -14.80
C ALA A 169 -1.75 -3.73 -14.58
N LYS A 170 -0.74 -4.12 -13.78
CA LYS A 170 0.48 -3.35 -13.56
C LYS A 170 1.30 -3.21 -14.84
N LYS A 171 1.45 -4.29 -15.61
CA LYS A 171 2.17 -4.31 -16.89
C LYS A 171 1.50 -3.40 -17.93
N ASN A 172 0.16 -3.39 -17.96
CA ASN A 172 -0.62 -2.59 -18.90
C ASN A 172 -0.89 -1.16 -18.40
N GLY A 173 -0.32 -0.75 -17.27
CA GLY A 173 -0.50 0.58 -16.68
C GLY A 173 -1.92 0.88 -16.17
N ARG A 174 -2.82 -0.10 -16.17
CA ARG A 174 -4.22 0.03 -15.72
C ARG A 174 -4.41 -0.34 -14.24
N TYR A 175 -3.32 -0.51 -13.50
CA TYR A 175 -3.39 -0.82 -12.08
C TYR A 175 -3.72 0.42 -11.24
N ASP A 176 -4.78 0.32 -10.48
CA ASP A 176 -5.37 1.34 -9.64
C ASP A 176 -5.05 0.93 -8.22
N MET A 177 -4.00 1.54 -7.71
CA MET A 177 -3.46 1.31 -6.37
C MET A 177 -4.40 1.83 -5.26
N GLY A 178 -5.53 2.45 -5.59
CA GLY A 178 -6.40 3.12 -4.62
C GLY A 178 -5.76 4.36 -4.02
N ILE A 179 -6.28 4.81 -2.87
CA ILE A 179 -5.71 5.93 -2.11
C ILE A 179 -4.42 5.47 -1.46
N LEU A 180 -3.30 6.15 -1.73
CA LEU A 180 -2.03 5.88 -1.07
C LEU A 180 -1.96 6.64 0.25
N ASP A 181 -1.65 5.96 1.35
CA ASP A 181 -1.38 6.59 2.64
C ASP A 181 0.13 6.61 2.90
N LEU A 182 0.72 7.80 3.07
CA LEU A 182 2.14 7.99 3.41
C LEU A 182 2.26 8.52 4.85
N GLY A 183 3.16 7.94 5.66
CA GLY A 183 3.35 8.35 7.06
C GLY A 183 2.27 7.87 8.02
N SER A 184 1.55 6.80 7.65
CA SER A 184 0.63 6.08 8.55
C SER A 184 1.31 4.93 9.32
N GLY A 185 2.55 4.58 8.97
CA GLY A 185 3.38 3.61 9.69
C GLY A 185 4.69 4.24 10.21
N ASP A 186 5.74 3.44 10.36
CA ASP A 186 7.09 3.89 10.81
C ASP A 186 7.84 4.75 9.75
N GLU A 187 7.16 5.22 8.70
CA GLU A 187 7.76 6.00 7.62
C GLU A 187 7.84 7.47 7.99
N LYS A 188 9.02 8.05 7.77
CA LYS A 188 9.31 9.46 8.03
C LYS A 188 9.03 10.28 6.78
N VAL A 189 8.06 11.20 6.85
CA VAL A 189 7.62 11.99 5.69
C VAL A 189 8.03 13.44 5.87
N ARG A 190 8.98 13.89 5.04
CA ARG A 190 9.52 15.26 5.04
C ARG A 190 9.11 16.00 3.78
N LYS A 191 8.87 17.30 3.90
CA LYS A 191 8.68 18.19 2.75
C LYS A 191 10.02 18.79 2.37
N SER A 192 10.38 18.69 1.10
CA SER A 192 11.64 19.23 0.60
C SER A 192 11.46 20.54 -0.16
N ASP A 193 10.40 20.67 -0.95
CA ASP A 193 10.13 21.85 -1.76
C ASP A 193 8.62 22.07 -1.97
N VAL A 194 8.22 23.31 -2.20
CA VAL A 194 6.83 23.73 -2.45
C VAL A 194 6.77 24.78 -3.56
N LYS A 195 6.01 24.49 -4.61
CA LYS A 195 5.70 25.46 -5.67
C LYS A 195 4.22 25.81 -5.64
N LYS A 196 3.90 27.09 -5.49
CA LYS A 196 2.51 27.59 -5.42
C LYS A 196 2.12 28.23 -6.75
N PHE A 197 0.88 27.98 -7.18
CA PHE A 197 0.32 28.49 -8.43
C PHE A 197 -1.10 29.02 -8.16
N LEU A 198 -1.43 30.21 -8.67
CA LEU A 198 -2.80 30.74 -8.61
C LEU A 198 -3.68 30.07 -9.67
N THR A 199 -4.94 29.83 -9.32
CA THR A 199 -5.91 29.21 -10.23
C THR A 199 -6.95 30.22 -10.75
N PRO A 200 -7.39 30.09 -12.02
CA PRO A 200 -8.42 30.97 -12.58
C PRO A 200 -9.78 30.77 -11.88
N GLY A 201 -10.47 31.86 -11.57
CA GLY A 201 -11.91 31.85 -11.28
C GLY A 201 -12.33 31.84 -9.81
N TYR A 202 -11.42 31.71 -8.85
CA TYR A 202 -11.74 31.84 -7.42
C TYR A 202 -11.11 33.09 -6.82
N SER A 203 -11.95 33.98 -6.29
CA SER A 203 -11.52 35.17 -5.54
C SER A 203 -10.57 34.78 -4.40
N THR A 204 -9.35 35.32 -4.46
CA THR A 204 -8.35 35.42 -3.37
C THR A 204 -7.89 34.15 -2.65
N SER A 205 -8.41 32.95 -2.94
CA SER A 205 -8.18 31.75 -2.10
C SER A 205 -7.85 30.46 -2.87
N GLY A 206 -8.18 30.37 -4.16
CA GLY A 206 -7.91 29.19 -4.98
C GLY A 206 -6.45 29.13 -5.44
N HIS A 207 -5.61 28.39 -4.71
CA HIS A 207 -4.24 28.09 -5.11
C HIS A 207 -4.02 26.58 -5.19
N VAL A 208 -3.06 26.19 -6.02
CA VAL A 208 -2.58 24.83 -6.16
C VAL A 208 -1.12 24.82 -5.74
N GLU A 209 -0.75 23.82 -4.95
CA GLU A 209 0.60 23.67 -4.44
C GLU A 209 1.17 22.32 -4.89
N LEU A 210 2.32 22.34 -5.54
CA LEU A 210 3.08 21.14 -5.84
C LEU A 210 4.15 20.94 -4.78
N TYR A 211 3.97 19.92 -3.96
CA TYR A 211 4.92 19.51 -2.93
C TYR A 211 5.90 18.48 -3.48
N THR A 212 7.17 18.64 -3.19
CA THR A 212 8.18 17.57 -3.30
C THR A 212 8.34 16.93 -1.93
N ILE A 213 7.83 15.72 -1.78
CA ILE A 213 7.79 14.95 -0.54
C ILE A 213 8.86 13.89 -0.57
N SER A 214 9.71 13.84 0.46
CA SER A 214 10.65 12.74 0.69
C SER A 214 10.09 11.81 1.76
N VAL A 215 9.91 10.54 1.41
CA VAL A 215 9.50 9.48 2.33
C VAL A 215 10.72 8.62 2.62
N GLU A 216 11.16 8.65 3.86
CA GLU A 216 12.23 7.80 4.35
C GLU A 216 11.66 6.55 5.00
N ARG A 217 12.07 5.40 4.46
CA ARG A 217 11.84 4.07 4.98
C ARG A 217 13.20 3.47 5.29
N GLY A 218 13.49 3.25 6.55
CA GLY A 218 14.83 2.89 6.98
C GLY A 218 14.89 2.95 8.49
N MET A 219 15.94 2.37 9.05
CA MET A 219 16.13 2.37 10.49
C MET A 219 17.54 2.85 10.78
N SER A 220 17.65 3.96 11.50
CA SER A 220 18.93 4.49 11.91
C SER A 220 19.59 3.56 12.93
N TRP A 221 20.89 3.73 13.15
CA TRP A 221 21.58 2.92 14.15
C TRP A 221 21.06 3.19 15.56
N GLU A 222 20.69 4.44 15.86
CA GLU A 222 20.14 4.86 17.14
C GLU A 222 18.76 4.23 17.39
N GLU A 223 17.93 4.11 16.36
CA GLU A 223 16.64 3.41 16.44
C GLU A 223 16.83 1.90 16.62
N ALA A 224 17.75 1.31 15.87
CA ALA A 224 18.08 -0.11 15.97
C ALA A 224 18.62 -0.47 17.36
N THR A 225 19.47 0.37 17.94
CA THR A 225 20.05 0.15 19.28
C THR A 225 19.03 0.32 20.39
N LYS A 226 18.06 1.24 20.26
CA LYS A 226 16.92 1.33 21.19
C LYS A 226 16.10 0.04 21.19
N ILE A 227 15.75 -0.47 20.00
CA ILE A 227 15.02 -1.74 19.89
C ILE A 227 15.87 -2.87 20.48
N TRP A 228 17.17 -2.91 20.17
CA TRP A 228 18.10 -3.91 20.67
C TRP A 228 18.17 -3.93 22.21
N ALA A 229 18.18 -2.76 22.86
CA ALA A 229 18.19 -2.65 24.32
C ALA A 229 16.93 -3.24 24.99
N GLU A 230 15.81 -3.30 24.26
CA GLU A 230 14.56 -3.92 24.72
C GLU A 230 14.48 -5.43 24.42
N LEU A 231 15.46 -6.01 23.71
CA LEU A 231 15.46 -7.41 23.34
C LEU A 231 15.92 -8.29 24.50
N THR A 232 15.17 -9.36 24.75
CA THR A 232 15.44 -10.31 25.83
C THR A 232 15.60 -11.75 25.34
N GLY A 233 15.30 -12.02 24.06
CA GLY A 233 15.38 -13.35 23.48
C GLY A 233 16.84 -13.84 23.32
N PRO A 234 17.12 -15.14 23.52
CA PRO A 234 18.48 -15.68 23.40
C PRO A 234 19.03 -15.56 21.97
N ASP A 235 18.14 -15.61 20.98
CA ASP A 235 18.44 -15.54 19.56
C ASP A 235 18.27 -14.12 18.99
N ASP A 236 17.88 -13.16 19.82
CA ASP A 236 17.74 -11.76 19.43
C ASP A 236 19.10 -11.09 19.25
N GLY A 237 19.15 -10.09 18.37
CA GLY A 237 20.33 -9.25 18.22
C GLY A 237 20.72 -8.97 16.77
N PHE A 238 21.96 -8.53 16.60
CA PHE A 238 22.51 -8.18 15.30
C PHE A 238 23.09 -9.40 14.59
N TYR A 239 22.90 -9.42 13.28
CA TYR A 239 23.33 -10.49 12.40
C TYR A 239 23.99 -9.91 11.14
N LEU A 240 25.07 -10.56 10.70
CA LEU A 240 25.75 -10.26 9.45
C LEU A 240 25.55 -11.39 8.43
N SER A 241 25.38 -11.04 7.16
CA SER A 241 25.27 -12.05 6.11
C SER A 241 26.56 -12.87 5.98
N LEU A 242 26.40 -14.18 5.81
CA LEU A 242 27.50 -15.08 5.47
C LEU A 242 28.04 -14.80 4.07
N GLN A 243 27.15 -14.41 3.16
CA GLN A 243 27.52 -14.03 1.81
C GLN A 243 28.11 -12.61 1.80
N ILE A 244 29.32 -12.50 1.27
CA ILE A 244 29.99 -11.22 1.00
C ILE A 244 29.72 -10.86 -0.46
N ARG A 245 29.32 -9.61 -0.73
CA ARG A 245 29.10 -9.11 -2.09
C ARG A 245 29.75 -7.74 -2.21
N ASN A 246 30.60 -7.57 -3.23
CA ASN A 246 31.36 -6.34 -3.43
C ASN A 246 32.14 -5.90 -2.16
N ASN A 247 32.78 -6.86 -1.49
CA ASN A 247 33.47 -6.69 -0.20
C ASN A 247 32.60 -6.14 0.96
N LYS A 248 31.27 -6.18 0.82
CA LYS A 248 30.31 -5.72 1.84
C LYS A 248 29.49 -6.89 2.37
N LYS A 249 29.06 -6.78 3.63
CA LYS A 249 28.12 -7.68 4.31
C LYS A 249 26.82 -6.96 4.61
N THR A 250 25.71 -7.69 4.60
CA THR A 250 24.40 -7.17 5.00
C THR A 250 24.28 -7.23 6.52
N ALA A 251 24.00 -6.11 7.17
CA ALA A 251 23.65 -6.06 8.58
C ALA A 251 22.13 -6.05 8.76
N ILE A 252 21.64 -6.88 9.69
CA ILE A 252 20.23 -6.94 10.08
C ILE A 252 20.10 -7.04 11.60
N LEU A 253 19.00 -6.54 12.13
CA LEU A 253 18.61 -6.70 13.53
C LEU A 253 17.40 -7.63 13.56
N VAL A 254 17.43 -8.61 14.45
CA VAL A 254 16.45 -9.69 14.49
C VAL A 254 15.81 -9.72 15.88
N LYS A 255 14.48 -9.77 15.91
CA LYS A 255 13.67 -9.85 17.14
C LYS A 255 12.72 -11.04 17.06
N GLU A 256 12.71 -11.89 18.08
CA GLU A 256 11.76 -12.98 18.22
C GLU A 256 10.36 -12.42 18.51
N VAL A 257 9.37 -12.92 17.77
CA VAL A 257 7.95 -12.54 17.95
C VAL A 257 7.11 -13.73 18.38
N ASN A 258 7.47 -14.94 17.97
CA ASN A 258 6.74 -16.14 18.36
C ASN A 258 7.71 -17.26 18.79
N PRO A 259 7.87 -17.46 20.11
CA PRO A 259 8.74 -18.50 20.66
C PRO A 259 8.34 -19.92 20.29
N LYS A 260 7.03 -20.19 20.14
CA LYS A 260 6.51 -21.54 19.84
C LYS A 260 6.86 -21.99 18.43
N LYS A 261 6.78 -21.08 17.46
CA LYS A 261 7.09 -21.36 16.03
C LYS A 261 8.50 -20.88 15.62
N LYS A 262 9.28 -20.31 16.55
CA LYS A 262 10.59 -19.68 16.29
C LYS A 262 10.56 -18.73 15.08
N LEU A 263 9.58 -17.81 15.11
CA LEU A 263 9.41 -16.79 14.07
C LEU A 263 10.01 -15.46 14.52
N PHE A 264 10.75 -14.85 13.61
CA PHE A 264 11.54 -13.67 13.86
C PHE A 264 11.15 -12.54 12.91
N LEU A 265 11.14 -11.33 13.46
CA LEU A 265 10.99 -10.09 12.74
C LEU A 265 12.37 -9.53 12.40
N VAL A 266 12.54 -9.06 11.16
CA VAL A 266 13.81 -8.56 10.66
C VAL A 266 13.72 -7.06 10.43
N TYR A 267 14.72 -6.33 10.92
CA TYR A 267 14.91 -4.91 10.67
C TYR A 267 16.16 -4.71 9.83
N ARG A 268 16.07 -3.77 8.87
CA ARG A 268 17.15 -3.44 7.94
C ARG A 268 17.41 -1.94 7.90
N PRO A 269 18.65 -1.51 7.65
CA PRO A 269 18.98 -0.09 7.54
C PRO A 269 18.20 0.62 6.42
N ASN A 270 18.00 -0.04 5.27
CA ASN A 270 17.43 0.60 4.08
C ASN A 270 15.91 0.46 3.90
N THR A 271 15.25 -0.41 4.68
CA THR A 271 13.79 -0.61 4.59
C THR A 271 13.09 -0.56 5.94
N GLY A 272 13.84 -0.48 7.04
CA GLY A 272 13.30 -0.57 8.38
C GLY A 272 12.73 -1.96 8.68
N LYS A 273 11.59 -1.97 9.37
CA LYS A 273 10.88 -3.17 9.82
C LYS A 273 10.30 -3.96 8.65
N GLN A 274 10.72 -5.21 8.49
CA GLN A 274 10.18 -6.12 7.48
C GLN A 274 8.96 -6.86 8.03
N LEU A 275 7.78 -6.65 7.45
CA LEU A 275 6.52 -7.28 7.90
C LEU A 275 6.48 -8.80 7.71
N LYS A 276 7.29 -9.35 6.78
CA LYS A 276 7.42 -10.79 6.60
C LYS A 276 8.29 -11.36 7.72
N LEU A 277 7.68 -12.24 8.51
CA LEU A 277 8.39 -13.03 9.51
C LEU A 277 9.26 -14.09 8.83
N GLU A 278 10.46 -14.29 9.36
CA GLU A 278 11.41 -15.30 8.90
C GLU A 278 11.53 -16.42 9.93
N ILE A 279 11.70 -17.65 9.46
CA ILE A 279 11.92 -18.80 10.33
C ILE A 279 13.40 -18.82 10.72
N TYR A 280 13.68 -19.12 11.99
CA TYR A 280 15.04 -19.15 12.52
C TYR A 280 16.03 -20.01 11.70
N ALA A 281 15.58 -21.18 11.22
CA ALA A 281 16.40 -22.08 10.41
C ALA A 281 16.92 -21.42 9.13
N ASP A 282 16.10 -20.59 8.48
CA ASP A 282 16.48 -19.90 7.24
C ASP A 282 17.33 -18.66 7.49
N LEU A 283 17.16 -18.02 8.66
CA LEU A 283 18.05 -16.95 9.11
C LEU A 283 19.47 -17.49 9.34
N LYS A 284 19.62 -18.60 10.06
CA LYS A 284 20.93 -19.23 10.32
C LYS A 284 21.68 -19.66 9.05
N LYS A 285 20.96 -20.08 8.00
CA LYS A 285 21.59 -20.43 6.71
C LYS A 285 22.21 -19.23 6.01
N LYS A 286 21.70 -18.02 6.25
CA LYS A 286 22.07 -16.81 5.50
C LYS A 286 22.90 -15.83 6.34
N TYR A 287 22.76 -15.87 7.65
CA TYR A 287 23.34 -14.89 8.57
C TYR A 287 23.97 -15.54 9.80
N LYS A 288 24.97 -14.87 10.35
CA LYS A 288 25.63 -15.20 11.62
C LYS A 288 25.36 -14.10 12.63
N LYS A 289 24.97 -14.48 13.86
CA LYS A 289 24.81 -13.55 14.99
C LYS A 289 26.17 -12.95 15.35
N VAL A 290 26.21 -11.64 15.58
CA VAL A 290 27.41 -10.89 15.92
C VAL A 290 27.15 -9.92 17.07
N VAL A 291 28.23 -9.37 17.63
CA VAL A 291 28.16 -8.28 18.60
C VAL A 291 27.77 -6.98 17.89
N SER A 292 27.17 -6.02 18.61
CA SER A 292 26.75 -4.73 18.07
C SER A 292 27.88 -4.00 17.32
N ASP A 293 29.09 -4.04 17.86
CA ASP A 293 30.22 -3.26 17.33
C ASP A 293 30.66 -3.76 15.94
N ASP A 294 30.61 -5.07 15.72
CA ASP A 294 30.89 -5.68 14.41
C ASP A 294 29.80 -5.33 13.38
N ALA A 295 28.56 -5.13 13.83
CA ALA A 295 27.43 -4.80 12.96
C ALA A 295 27.37 -3.31 12.61
N LEU A 296 27.84 -2.43 13.49
CA LEU A 296 27.77 -0.97 13.39
C LEU A 296 28.26 -0.45 12.04
N ILE A 297 29.49 -0.83 11.66
CA ILE A 297 30.14 -0.32 10.45
C ILE A 297 29.33 -0.69 9.21
N HIS A 298 28.88 -1.95 9.14
CA HIS A 298 28.07 -2.45 8.03
C HIS A 298 26.67 -1.83 8.00
N TRP A 299 26.07 -1.58 9.17
CA TRP A 299 24.77 -0.93 9.26
C TRP A 299 24.83 0.51 8.77
N LEU A 300 25.81 1.29 9.25
CA LEU A 300 26.01 2.68 8.86
C LEU A 300 26.36 2.82 7.37
N ASP A 301 27.28 2.00 6.85
CA ASP A 301 27.63 2.03 5.42
C ASP A 301 26.39 1.76 4.54
N GLN A 302 25.60 0.76 4.91
CA GLN A 302 24.38 0.43 4.17
C GLN A 302 23.31 1.52 4.35
N TYR A 303 23.14 2.06 5.55
CA TYR A 303 22.16 3.12 5.84
C TYR A 303 22.48 4.41 5.07
N ASN A 304 23.73 4.85 5.11
CA ASN A 304 24.20 6.05 4.42
C ASN A 304 24.10 5.88 2.89
N SER A 305 24.65 4.78 2.36
CA SER A 305 24.60 4.50 0.92
C SER A 305 23.17 4.36 0.41
N SER A 306 22.25 3.80 1.20
CA SER A 306 20.87 3.61 0.76
C SER A 306 20.06 4.90 0.58
N ALA A 307 20.59 6.07 0.94
CA ALA A 307 19.92 7.35 0.69
C ALA A 307 19.83 7.67 -0.81
N ASP A 308 20.90 7.40 -1.56
CA ASP A 308 21.07 7.79 -2.97
C ASP A 308 21.52 6.64 -3.88
N THR A 309 22.12 5.60 -3.31
CA THR A 309 22.72 4.49 -4.04
C THR A 309 21.79 3.28 -4.03
N CYS A 310 21.30 2.91 -5.20
CA CYS A 310 20.42 1.75 -5.34
C CYS A 310 21.14 0.44 -4.96
N THR A 311 20.39 -0.59 -4.57
CA THR A 311 20.98 -1.88 -4.15
C THR A 311 21.78 -2.56 -5.25
N HIS A 312 21.47 -2.30 -6.53
CA HIS A 312 22.28 -2.80 -7.64
C HIS A 312 23.69 -2.22 -7.60
N ALA A 313 23.80 -0.88 -7.54
CA ALA A 313 25.08 -0.20 -7.48
C ALA A 313 25.83 -0.54 -6.19
N TYR A 314 25.14 -0.58 -5.05
CA TYR A 314 25.75 -0.92 -3.77
C TYR A 314 26.37 -2.34 -3.76
N TRP A 315 25.62 -3.35 -4.22
CA TRP A 315 26.06 -4.75 -4.16
C TRP A 315 26.87 -5.24 -5.37
N ARG A 316 26.74 -4.59 -6.53
CA ARG A 316 27.44 -5.00 -7.78
C ARG A 316 28.45 -3.97 -8.26
N GLY A 317 28.52 -2.80 -7.65
CA GLY A 317 29.32 -1.66 -8.11
C GLY A 317 28.71 -0.89 -9.28
N ASN A 318 27.73 -1.47 -9.99
CA ASN A 318 27.07 -0.81 -11.12
C ASN A 318 25.55 -1.04 -11.11
N CYS A 319 24.83 -0.12 -11.75
CA CYS A 319 23.41 -0.27 -12.03
C CYS A 319 23.16 -0.01 -13.51
N LYS A 320 22.58 -0.99 -14.22
CA LYS A 320 22.25 -0.87 -15.64
C LYS A 320 21.38 0.36 -15.93
N LYS A 321 20.39 0.65 -15.08
CA LYS A 321 19.55 1.85 -15.22
C LYS A 321 20.36 3.14 -15.05
N ALA A 322 21.14 3.24 -13.98
CA ALA A 322 21.98 4.42 -13.74
C ALA A 322 23.02 4.62 -14.85
N SER A 323 23.58 3.53 -15.39
CA SER A 323 24.56 3.57 -16.49
C SER A 323 23.94 4.08 -17.80
N LEU A 324 22.62 3.94 -17.97
CA LEU A 324 21.85 4.50 -19.08
C LEU A 324 21.32 5.92 -18.77
N GLY A 325 21.76 6.55 -17.69
CA GLY A 325 21.27 7.85 -17.24
C GLY A 325 19.86 7.83 -16.64
N LEU A 326 19.28 6.65 -16.40
CA LEU A 326 17.96 6.50 -15.81
C LEU A 326 18.04 6.39 -14.28
N VAL A 327 17.11 7.04 -13.58
CA VAL A 327 16.99 6.98 -12.13
C VAL A 327 16.61 5.56 -11.67
N CYS A 328 17.31 5.04 -10.66
CA CYS A 328 17.03 3.74 -10.06
C CYS A 328 16.71 3.87 -8.57
N GLU A 329 15.43 3.71 -8.22
CA GLU A 329 14.96 3.83 -6.84
C GLU A 329 14.93 2.49 -6.07
N ILE A 330 15.53 1.45 -6.65
CA ILE A 330 15.44 0.09 -6.11
C ILE A 330 16.33 -0.02 -4.87
N GLY A 331 15.69 -0.28 -3.74
CA GLY A 331 16.36 -0.48 -2.46
C GLY A 331 16.87 0.79 -1.79
N LEU A 332 16.51 1.96 -2.31
CA LEU A 332 16.68 3.23 -1.62
C LEU A 332 15.78 3.31 -0.39
N ARG A 333 16.34 3.92 0.65
CA ARG A 333 15.67 4.32 1.88
C ARG A 333 14.82 5.57 1.66
N CYS A 334 15.29 6.51 0.84
CA CYS A 334 14.55 7.73 0.52
C CYS A 334 13.78 7.54 -0.79
N ARG A 335 12.50 7.88 -0.80
CA ARG A 335 11.68 7.95 -2.02
C ARG A 335 11.08 9.34 -2.17
N THR A 336 11.14 9.87 -3.38
CA THR A 336 10.59 11.18 -3.69
C THR A 336 9.24 11.04 -4.36
N TYR A 337 8.25 11.76 -3.85
CA TYR A 337 6.91 11.85 -4.41
C TYR A 337 6.60 13.31 -4.73
N TYR A 338 5.95 13.55 -5.86
CA TYR A 338 5.45 14.87 -6.21
C TYR A 338 3.94 14.88 -6.00
N VAL A 339 3.46 15.76 -5.13
CA VAL A 339 2.06 15.76 -4.69
C VAL A 339 1.43 17.11 -4.98
N LEU A 340 0.43 17.12 -5.86
CA LEU A 340 -0.34 18.31 -6.21
C LEU A 340 -1.54 18.45 -5.27
N CYS A 341 -1.61 19.57 -4.55
CA CYS A 341 -2.56 19.83 -3.46
C CYS A 341 -3.31 21.16 -3.67
N GLY A 342 -4.31 21.42 -2.85
CA GLY A 342 -5.11 22.64 -2.88
C GLY A 342 -6.32 22.51 -3.80
N SER A 343 -6.59 23.53 -4.62
CA SER A 343 -7.71 23.53 -5.57
C SER A 343 -7.41 22.69 -6.82
N VAL A 344 -7.18 21.39 -6.64
CA VAL A 344 -6.76 20.50 -7.72
C VAL A 344 -7.86 20.37 -8.80
N LEU A 345 -9.13 20.45 -8.40
CA LEU A 345 -10.27 20.39 -9.32
C LEU A 345 -10.25 21.52 -10.37
N SER A 346 -9.80 22.73 -10.02
CA SER A 346 -9.72 23.84 -10.97
C SER A 346 -8.62 23.69 -12.03
N VAL A 347 -7.68 22.75 -11.83
CA VAL A 347 -6.62 22.45 -12.79
C VAL A 347 -6.70 21.01 -13.31
N TRP A 348 -7.79 20.30 -13.03
CA TRP A 348 -7.95 18.87 -13.31
C TRP A 348 -7.71 18.53 -14.78
N THR A 349 -8.38 19.25 -15.69
CA THR A 349 -8.26 19.04 -17.14
C THR A 349 -6.84 19.31 -17.67
N LYS A 350 -6.14 20.29 -17.07
CA LYS A 350 -4.73 20.58 -17.39
C LYS A 350 -3.81 19.44 -16.96
N VAL A 351 -4.03 18.90 -15.76
CA VAL A 351 -3.27 17.75 -15.24
C VAL A 351 -3.53 16.52 -16.11
N GLU A 352 -4.78 16.23 -16.47
CA GLU A 352 -5.13 15.12 -17.38
C GLU A 352 -4.45 15.24 -18.74
N GLY A 353 -4.44 16.44 -19.34
CA GLY A 353 -3.77 16.69 -20.62
C GLY A 353 -2.27 16.41 -20.56
N VAL A 354 -1.59 16.81 -19.48
CA VAL A 354 -0.15 16.53 -19.29
C VAL A 354 0.08 15.03 -19.08
N LEU A 355 -0.75 14.36 -18.27
CA LEU A 355 -0.61 12.92 -18.03
C LEU A 355 -0.83 12.11 -19.30
N ALA A 356 -1.85 12.46 -20.09
CA ALA A 356 -2.18 11.78 -21.34
C ALA A 356 -1.09 11.96 -22.41
N SER A 357 -0.50 13.15 -22.51
CA SER A 357 0.55 13.45 -23.50
C SER A 357 1.89 12.79 -23.17
N VAL A 358 2.28 12.73 -21.90
CA VAL A 358 3.60 12.23 -21.49
C VAL A 358 3.60 10.74 -21.18
N SER A 359 2.51 10.22 -20.59
CA SER A 359 2.46 8.84 -20.08
C SER A 359 1.42 7.95 -20.76
N GLY A 360 0.72 8.48 -21.78
CA GLY A 360 -0.29 7.77 -22.56
C GLY A 360 -1.69 7.79 -21.93
N THR A 361 -2.70 7.40 -22.71
CA THR A 361 -4.14 7.50 -22.39
C THR A 361 -4.64 6.62 -21.23
N ASN A 362 -3.79 5.79 -20.62
CA ASN A 362 -4.20 4.86 -19.55
C ASN A 362 -3.69 5.26 -18.15
N VAL A 363 -3.00 6.40 -17.98
CA VAL A 363 -2.52 6.80 -16.64
C VAL A 363 -3.66 7.40 -15.83
N LYS A 364 -4.11 6.64 -14.83
CA LYS A 364 -5.04 7.11 -13.81
C LYS A 364 -4.32 7.94 -12.76
N MET A 365 -4.90 9.10 -12.43
CA MET A 365 -4.46 9.90 -11.29
C MET A 365 -4.65 9.13 -9.99
N GLN A 366 -3.61 9.10 -9.15
CA GLN A 366 -3.66 8.46 -7.84
C GLN A 366 -3.77 9.52 -6.75
N ILE A 367 -4.78 9.37 -5.88
CA ILE A 367 -4.92 10.22 -4.69
C ILE A 367 -3.98 9.71 -3.60
N VAL A 368 -3.30 10.62 -2.93
CA VAL A 368 -2.45 10.35 -1.78
C VAL A 368 -2.89 11.17 -0.59
N ARG A 369 -2.90 10.54 0.59
CA ARG A 369 -2.99 11.22 1.88
C ARG A 369 -1.66 11.03 2.58
N LEU A 370 -1.09 12.10 3.09
CA LEU A 370 0.18 12.04 3.79
C LEU A 370 0.13 12.80 5.11
N ARG A 371 0.89 12.31 6.08
CA ARG A 371 1.12 12.97 7.36
C ARG A 371 2.61 13.26 7.48
N THR A 372 2.98 14.53 7.59
CA THR A 372 4.39 14.91 7.76
C THR A 372 4.85 14.72 9.20
N GLU A 373 6.17 14.72 9.41
CA GLU A 373 6.77 14.65 10.75
C GLU A 373 6.25 15.75 11.68
N ASP A 374 6.02 16.95 11.13
CA ASP A 374 5.42 18.09 11.86
C ASP A 374 3.93 17.91 12.20
N GLY A 375 3.33 16.76 11.86
CA GLY A 375 1.95 16.42 12.13
C GLY A 375 0.94 16.97 11.12
N GLN A 376 1.38 17.71 10.09
CA GLN A 376 0.49 18.25 9.07
C GLN A 376 -0.07 17.14 8.18
N ARG A 377 -1.38 17.19 7.94
CA ARG A 377 -2.07 16.28 7.02
C ARG A 377 -2.26 16.97 5.68
N ILE A 378 -1.89 16.29 4.61
CA ILE A 378 -2.00 16.79 3.24
C ILE A 378 -2.70 15.71 2.41
N VAL A 379 -3.61 16.15 1.53
CA VAL A 379 -4.29 15.29 0.56
C VAL A 379 -4.08 15.91 -0.82
N GLY A 380 -3.69 15.08 -1.78
CA GLY A 380 -3.39 15.54 -3.13
C GLY A 380 -3.31 14.43 -4.15
N LEU A 381 -2.86 14.76 -5.35
CA LEU A 381 -2.62 13.83 -6.44
C LEU A 381 -1.14 13.57 -6.62
N ILE A 382 -0.76 12.30 -6.79
CA ILE A 382 0.61 11.95 -7.18
C ILE A 382 0.83 12.32 -8.64
N ILE A 383 1.85 13.11 -8.89
CA ILE A 383 2.33 13.46 -10.22
C ILE A 383 3.58 12.64 -10.53
N PRO A 384 3.59 11.83 -11.60
CA PRO A 384 4.78 11.14 -12.07
C PRO A 384 5.93 12.11 -12.36
N ALA A 385 7.16 11.74 -12.04
CA ALA A 385 8.34 12.63 -12.15
C ALA A 385 8.53 13.21 -13.56
N ASN A 386 8.26 12.42 -14.61
CA ASN A 386 8.30 12.84 -16.01
C ASN A 386 7.24 13.90 -16.36
N CYS A 387 6.15 13.99 -15.60
CA CYS A 387 5.06 14.95 -15.80
C CYS A 387 5.25 16.24 -14.99
N VAL A 388 6.18 16.27 -14.02
CA VAL A 388 6.41 17.42 -13.14
C VAL A 388 6.82 18.65 -13.92
N SER A 389 7.87 18.57 -14.74
CA SER A 389 8.37 19.74 -15.47
C SER A 389 7.33 20.31 -16.46
N PRO A 390 6.66 19.49 -17.29
CA PRO A 390 5.58 19.98 -18.16
C PRO A 390 4.43 20.61 -17.38
N LEU A 391 4.02 20.00 -16.26
CA LEU A 391 2.93 20.51 -15.43
C LEU A 391 3.30 21.86 -14.78
N VAL A 392 4.51 21.97 -14.22
CA VAL A 392 5.01 23.22 -13.63
C VAL A 392 5.03 24.34 -14.67
N ASN A 393 5.49 24.08 -15.89
CA ASN A 393 5.50 25.07 -16.96
C ASN A 393 4.07 25.54 -17.32
N LEU A 394 3.13 24.61 -17.43
CA LEU A 394 1.72 24.92 -17.75
C LEU A 394 1.01 25.70 -16.64
N LEU A 395 1.29 25.35 -15.38
CA LEU A 395 0.72 26.06 -14.22
C LEU A 395 1.36 27.44 -14.04
N SER A 396 2.66 27.59 -14.30
CA SER A 396 3.37 28.88 -14.19
C SER A 396 2.89 29.91 -15.23
N THR A 397 2.67 29.49 -16.48
CA THR A 397 2.15 30.40 -17.52
C THR A 397 0.72 30.84 -17.22
N SER A 398 -0.09 29.93 -16.68
CA SER A 398 -1.45 30.23 -16.21
C SER A 398 -1.42 31.21 -15.05
N ASP A 399 -0.53 31.00 -14.07
CA ASP A 399 -0.35 31.84 -12.89
C ASP A 399 0.04 33.27 -13.26
N GLN A 400 1.02 33.46 -14.15
CA GLN A 400 1.43 34.79 -14.63
C GLN A 400 0.28 35.57 -15.28
N SER A 401 -0.52 34.89 -16.10
CA SER A 401 -1.70 35.49 -16.74
C SER A 401 -2.76 35.90 -15.72
N GLN A 402 -2.96 35.10 -14.66
CA GLN A 402 -3.89 35.43 -13.57
C GLN A 402 -3.37 36.58 -12.70
N GLN A 403 -2.08 36.63 -12.38
CA GLN A 403 -1.48 37.72 -11.63
C GLN A 403 -1.69 39.07 -12.34
N LEU A 404 -1.47 39.11 -13.65
CA LEU A 404 -1.74 40.30 -14.47
C LEU A 404 -3.23 40.69 -14.44
N ALA A 405 -4.14 39.73 -14.56
CA ALA A 405 -5.58 39.99 -14.50
C ALA A 405 -6.03 40.52 -13.13
N VAL A 406 -5.50 39.97 -12.04
CA VAL A 406 -5.76 40.44 -10.67
C VAL A 406 -5.23 41.87 -10.48
N GLN A 407 -4.01 42.14 -10.95
CA GLN A 407 -3.41 43.47 -10.87
C GLN A 407 -4.22 44.50 -11.67
N GLN A 408 -4.66 44.17 -12.88
CA GLN A 408 -5.53 45.03 -13.69
C GLN A 408 -6.87 45.28 -12.99
N LYS A 409 -7.48 44.25 -12.37
CA LYS A 409 -8.74 44.41 -11.63
C LYS A 409 -8.57 45.29 -10.39
N GLN A 410 -7.47 45.14 -9.64
CA GLN A 410 -7.16 45.99 -8.49
C GLN A 410 -6.94 47.45 -8.93
N LEU A 411 -6.18 47.67 -10.01
CA LEU A 411 -5.99 49.01 -10.59
C LEU A 411 -7.32 49.61 -11.07
N TRP A 412 -8.18 48.80 -11.68
CA TRP A 412 -9.51 49.25 -12.11
C TRP A 412 -10.39 49.64 -10.92
N GLN A 413 -10.38 48.85 -9.85
CA GLN A 413 -11.12 49.12 -8.61
C GLN A 413 -10.63 50.39 -7.89
N GLN A 414 -9.31 50.62 -7.87
CA GLN A 414 -8.73 51.85 -7.31
C GLN A 414 -9.11 53.09 -8.14
N ARG A 415 -9.24 52.94 -9.46
CA ARG A 415 -9.62 54.04 -10.36
C ARG A 415 -11.13 54.30 -10.41
N HIS A 416 -11.97 53.36 -9.96
CA HIS A 416 -13.44 53.49 -10.00
C HIS A 416 -14.10 53.10 -8.66
N PRO A 417 -13.83 53.83 -7.56
CA PRO A 417 -14.39 53.52 -6.24
C PRO A 417 -15.92 53.68 -6.17
N GLN A 418 -16.51 54.49 -7.05
CA GLN A 418 -17.96 54.78 -7.07
C GLN A 418 -18.82 53.66 -7.67
N SER A 419 -18.23 52.71 -8.40
CA SER A 419 -18.96 51.56 -9.00
C SER A 419 -19.36 50.50 -7.98
N ILE A 420 -18.79 50.54 -6.76
CA ILE A 420 -19.03 49.56 -5.70
C ILE A 420 -20.30 49.91 -4.90
N ALA A 421 -20.64 51.21 -4.78
CA ALA A 421 -21.81 51.66 -4.02
C ALA A 421 -23.17 51.27 -4.64
N ASN A 422 -23.20 50.99 -5.95
CA ASN A 422 -24.44 50.66 -6.67
C ASN A 422 -24.77 49.16 -6.69
N LEU A 423 -23.93 48.30 -6.11
CA LEU A 423 -24.20 46.84 -5.99
C LEU A 423 -24.75 46.43 -4.62
N SER A 424 -24.77 47.34 -3.64
CA SER A 424 -25.33 47.12 -2.31
C SER A 424 -26.78 47.58 -2.14
N ASN A 425 -27.40 48.14 -3.19
CA ASN A 425 -28.76 48.69 -3.18
C ASN A 425 -29.64 48.18 -4.35
N ALA A 426 -29.53 46.90 -4.71
CA ALA A 426 -30.47 46.24 -5.63
C ALA A 426 -30.80 44.83 -5.15
#